data_AF-A0AAD9FV75-F1
#
_entry.id   AF-A0AAD9FV75-F1
#
_cell.length_a   1.000
_cell.length_b   1.000
_cell.length_c   1.000
_cell.angle_alpha   90.00
_cell.angle_beta   90.00
_cell.angle_gamma   90.00
#
_symmetry.space_group_name_H-M   'P 1'
#
loop_
_entity.id
_entity.type
_entity.pdbx_description
1 polymer ?
#
loop_
_entity_poly.entity_id
_entity_poly.type
_entity_poly.pdbx_seq_one_letter_code
_entity_poly.pdbx_strand_id
1 'polypeptide(L)'
;MIAWKSKTVKEYVYNGLLHSVGFYIASAGFMLLLKFTGKATHGSFWRQTLFVLLLALELSLVLSPTPASDTLPFLPMLSSLAPRGLTNTPQFIWIRRLHRLWASLSIGISQLAGVWAEPNQSLKEEEVWHRIDTLATGIVSEAASQFHNEVAPLLTASSDPIAAQYAMLAGIEQLMVDATVSSHPAVRPAWKNALSKSRARHPGPAHPHAQRPPPSRLSMAHTLQLATHTPLPPSPPASPRPGSMVVE
;
A
#
# COMPACT_ATOMS: atom_id res chain seq x y z
N MET A 1 -49.37 5.90 6.13
CA MET A 1 -49.32 5.62 7.59
C MET A 1 -49.65 4.15 7.80
N ILE A 2 -48.69 3.37 8.28
CA ILE A 2 -48.88 1.93 8.50
C ILE A 2 -49.51 1.77 9.89
N ALA A 3 -50.83 1.66 9.95
CA ALA A 3 -51.57 1.42 11.19
C ALA A 3 -52.04 -0.03 11.19
N TRP A 4 -51.24 -0.93 11.77
CA TRP A 4 -51.61 -2.34 11.90
C TRP A 4 -52.67 -2.50 12.99
N LYS A 5 -53.94 -2.30 12.65
CA LYS A 5 -55.05 -2.74 13.49
C LYS A 5 -55.34 -4.19 13.15
N SER A 6 -54.91 -5.11 14.01
CA SER A 6 -55.21 -6.54 13.88
C SER A 6 -56.11 -6.96 15.04
N LYS A 7 -57.17 -7.72 14.75
CA LYS A 7 -58.10 -8.21 15.79
C LYS A 7 -57.57 -9.48 16.46
N THR A 8 -56.69 -10.20 15.77
CA THR A 8 -56.12 -11.48 16.25
C THR A 8 -54.61 -11.51 16.07
N VAL A 9 -53.93 -12.32 16.88
CA VAL A 9 -52.47 -12.55 16.78
C VAL A 9 -52.10 -13.13 15.41
N LYS A 10 -52.93 -14.02 14.86
CA LYS A 10 -52.71 -14.61 13.53
C LYS A 10 -52.71 -13.55 12.43
N GLU A 11 -53.67 -12.63 12.47
CA GLU A 11 -53.78 -11.52 11.52
C GLU A 11 -52.61 -10.53 11.67
N TYR A 12 -52.14 -10.30 12.90
CA TYR A 12 -50.94 -9.50 13.16
C TYR A 12 -49.69 -10.11 12.54
N VAL A 13 -49.45 -11.41 12.76
CA VAL A 13 -48.29 -12.11 12.20
C VAL A 13 -48.37 -12.13 10.67
N TYR A 14 -49.54 -12.43 10.10
CA TYR A 14 -49.72 -12.46 8.64
C TYR A 14 -49.45 -11.09 7.99
N ASN A 15 -50.09 -10.05 8.50
CA ASN A 15 -49.91 -8.69 7.98
C ASN A 15 -48.47 -8.20 8.19
N GLY A 16 -47.87 -8.56 9.32
CA GLY A 16 -46.49 -8.18 9.62
C GLY A 16 -45.48 -8.88 8.72
N LEU A 17 -45.69 -10.17 8.46
CA LEU A 17 -44.88 -10.95 7.54
C LEU A 17 -45.01 -10.44 6.09
N LEU A 18 -46.22 -10.14 5.64
CA LEU A 18 -46.44 -9.63 4.27
C LEU A 18 -45.70 -8.31 4.04
N HIS A 19 -45.77 -7.40 5.02
CA HIS A 19 -45.12 -6.10 4.94
C HIS A 19 -43.59 -6.20 5.07
N SER A 20 -43.09 -7.08 5.95
CA SER A 20 -41.65 -7.29 6.13
C SER A 20 -41.02 -7.90 4.87
N VAL A 21 -41.65 -8.92 4.29
CA VAL A 21 -41.18 -9.57 3.06
C VAL A 21 -41.03 -8.55 1.92
N GLY A 22 -42.00 -7.66 1.74
CA GLY A 22 -41.90 -6.59 0.72
C GLY A 22 -40.68 -5.68 0.93
N PHE A 23 -40.41 -5.29 2.19
CA PHE A 23 -39.23 -4.49 2.54
C PHE A 23 -37.92 -5.23 2.26
N TYR A 24 -37.83 -6.52 2.58
CA TYR A 24 -36.62 -7.33 2.35
C TYR A 24 -36.36 -7.56 0.86
N ILE A 25 -37.40 -7.82 0.06
CA ILE A 25 -37.27 -7.96 -1.40
C ILE A 25 -36.75 -6.65 -2.01
N ALA A 26 -37.35 -5.51 -1.65
CA ALA A 26 -36.92 -4.21 -2.15
C ALA A 26 -35.47 -3.89 -1.73
N SER A 27 -35.11 -4.16 -0.47
CA SER A 27 -33.77 -3.93 0.06
C SER A 27 -32.71 -4.84 -0.55
N ALA A 28 -33.03 -6.12 -0.76
CA ALA A 28 -32.16 -7.07 -1.46
C ALA A 28 -31.95 -6.65 -2.92
N GLY A 29 -33.01 -6.21 -3.61
CA GLY A 29 -32.92 -5.64 -4.95
C GLY A 29 -32.00 -4.42 -5.00
N PHE A 30 -32.14 -3.49 -4.05
CA PHE A 30 -31.26 -2.33 -3.93
C PHE A 30 -29.80 -2.73 -3.68
N MET A 31 -29.54 -3.70 -2.81
CA MET A 31 -28.17 -4.21 -2.59
C MET A 31 -27.58 -4.85 -3.85
N LEU A 32 -28.38 -5.60 -4.60
CA LEU A 32 -27.97 -6.24 -5.84
C LEU A 32 -27.63 -5.18 -6.90
N LEU A 33 -28.42 -4.11 -7.01
CA LEU A 33 -28.14 -2.95 -7.86
C LEU A 33 -26.82 -2.26 -7.49
N LEU A 34 -26.55 -2.11 -6.18
CA LEU A 34 -25.28 -1.56 -5.69
C LEU A 34 -24.08 -2.45 -6.03
N LYS A 35 -24.25 -3.78 -5.98
CA LYS A 35 -23.20 -4.72 -6.42
C LYS A 35 -22.93 -4.61 -7.91
N PHE A 36 -23.96 -4.49 -8.74
CA PHE A 36 -23.80 -4.29 -10.19
C PHE A 36 -23.07 -3.00 -10.54
N THR A 37 -23.17 -1.96 -9.71
CA THR A 37 -22.48 -0.68 -9.95
C THR A 37 -20.96 -0.78 -9.75
N GLY A 38 -20.43 -1.88 -9.18
CA GLY A 38 -18.99 -2.14 -9.04
C GLY A 38 -18.23 -1.25 -8.05
N LYS A 39 -18.72 -0.03 -7.81
CA LYS A 39 -18.15 0.97 -6.89
C LYS A 39 -18.33 0.64 -5.41
N ALA A 40 -19.20 -0.32 -5.09
CA ALA A 40 -19.62 -0.61 -3.72
C ALA A 40 -19.14 -1.99 -3.24
N THR A 41 -17.97 -2.46 -3.68
CA THR A 41 -17.33 -3.67 -3.12
C THR A 41 -16.89 -3.44 -1.67
N HIS A 42 -16.42 -2.23 -1.35
CA HIS A 42 -15.94 -1.88 -0.03
C HIS A 42 -17.14 -1.75 0.93
N GLY A 43 -17.09 -2.47 2.05
CA GLY A 43 -18.21 -2.53 3.02
C GLY A 43 -19.43 -3.34 2.58
N SER A 44 -19.35 -4.14 1.50
CA SER A 44 -20.45 -5.07 1.13
C SER A 44 -20.70 -6.10 2.25
N PHE A 45 -19.64 -6.60 2.87
CA PHE A 45 -19.72 -7.55 3.98
C PHE A 45 -20.57 -7.00 5.13
N TRP A 46 -20.26 -5.80 5.62
CA TRP A 46 -20.98 -5.18 6.73
C TRP A 46 -22.46 -4.94 6.42
N ARG A 47 -22.77 -4.49 5.20
CA ARG A 47 -24.16 -4.31 4.76
C ARG A 47 -24.93 -5.63 4.76
N GLN A 48 -24.34 -6.71 4.25
CA GLN A 48 -24.96 -8.03 4.25
C GLN A 48 -25.17 -8.55 5.68
N THR A 49 -24.18 -8.40 6.57
CA THR A 49 -24.29 -8.80 7.98
C THR A 49 -25.42 -8.05 8.69
N LEU A 50 -25.51 -6.73 8.50
CA LEU A 50 -26.58 -5.91 9.09
C LEU A 50 -27.96 -6.24 8.55
N PHE A 51 -28.05 -6.60 7.27
CA PHE A 51 -29.30 -7.04 6.65
C PHE A 51 -29.79 -8.35 7.26
N VAL A 52 -28.90 -9.33 7.43
CA VAL A 52 -29.23 -10.61 8.09
C VAL A 52 -29.61 -10.38 9.56
N LEU A 53 -28.86 -9.54 10.27
CA LEU A 53 -29.16 -9.19 11.66
C LEU A 53 -30.53 -8.51 11.80
N LEU A 54 -30.85 -7.57 10.90
CA LEU A 54 -32.16 -6.90 10.86
C LEU A 54 -33.28 -7.91 10.65
N LEU A 55 -33.10 -8.84 9.71
CA LEU A 55 -34.06 -9.90 9.41
C LEU A 55 -34.31 -10.78 10.63
N ALA A 56 -33.24 -11.21 11.31
CA ALA A 56 -33.36 -12.01 12.53
C ALA A 56 -34.09 -11.25 13.65
N LEU A 57 -33.78 -9.97 13.86
CA LEU A 57 -34.42 -9.14 14.87
C LEU A 57 -35.90 -8.87 14.55
N GLU A 58 -36.23 -8.57 13.29
CA GLU A 58 -37.61 -8.35 12.86
C GLU A 58 -38.42 -9.63 12.93
N LEU A 59 -37.86 -10.77 12.51
CA LEU A 59 -38.53 -12.06 12.62
C LEU A 59 -38.76 -12.42 14.09
N SER A 60 -37.79 -12.18 14.96
CA SER A 60 -37.95 -12.37 16.41
C SER A 60 -39.05 -11.47 16.99
N LEU A 61 -39.15 -10.22 16.56
CA LEU A 61 -40.21 -9.27 16.98
C LEU A 61 -41.59 -9.64 16.44
N VAL A 62 -41.68 -10.17 15.22
CA VAL A 62 -42.95 -10.61 14.62
C VAL A 62 -43.44 -11.92 15.26
N LEU A 63 -42.54 -12.85 15.56
CA LEU A 63 -42.88 -14.13 16.19
C LEU A 63 -43.14 -14.02 17.70
N SER A 64 -42.65 -12.96 18.35
CA SER A 64 -42.89 -12.71 19.78
C SER A 64 -43.92 -11.59 19.95
N PRO A 65 -45.24 -11.88 19.95
CA PRO A 65 -46.28 -10.89 20.17
C PRO A 65 -46.36 -10.40 21.64
N THR A 66 -45.49 -10.91 22.52
CA THR A 66 -45.48 -10.60 23.95
C THR A 66 -44.77 -9.26 24.21
N PRO A 67 -45.30 -8.38 25.08
CA PRO A 67 -44.66 -7.11 25.42
C PRO A 67 -43.23 -7.30 25.92
N ALA A 68 -42.32 -6.45 25.45
CA ALA A 68 -40.86 -6.56 25.46
C ALA A 68 -40.18 -6.63 26.85
N SER A 69 -40.94 -6.70 27.94
CA SER A 69 -40.38 -6.75 29.30
C SER A 69 -39.70 -8.09 29.61
N ASP A 70 -40.15 -9.20 29.00
CA ASP A 70 -39.70 -10.55 29.39
C ASP A 70 -38.95 -11.33 28.29
N THR A 71 -38.94 -10.87 27.04
CA THR A 71 -38.61 -11.74 25.87
C THR A 71 -37.25 -11.52 25.22
N LEU A 72 -36.45 -10.52 25.64
CA LEU A 72 -35.12 -10.27 25.05
C LEU A 72 -34.00 -10.59 26.06
N PRO A 73 -33.54 -11.87 26.14
CA PRO A 73 -32.51 -12.29 27.09
C PRO A 73 -31.13 -11.65 26.84
N PHE A 74 -30.94 -10.99 25.70
CA PHE A 74 -29.67 -10.36 25.30
C PHE A 74 -29.59 -8.86 25.59
N LEU A 75 -30.63 -8.23 26.16
CA LEU A 75 -30.65 -6.78 26.45
C LEU A 75 -30.86 -6.39 27.94
N PRO A 76 -30.41 -7.13 28.96
CA PRO A 76 -30.52 -6.67 30.34
C PRO A 76 -29.70 -5.40 30.61
N MET A 77 -28.66 -5.14 29.81
CA MET A 77 -27.86 -3.91 29.90
C MET A 77 -28.55 -2.70 29.27
N LEU A 78 -29.43 -2.92 28.28
CA LEU A 78 -30.16 -1.83 27.63
C LEU A 78 -31.42 -1.45 28.40
N SER A 79 -32.01 -2.37 29.16
CA SER A 79 -33.20 -2.09 29.98
C SER A 79 -32.92 -1.14 31.15
N SER A 80 -31.66 -1.02 31.60
CA SER A 80 -31.26 -0.03 32.61
C SER A 80 -31.07 1.37 32.04
N LEU A 81 -30.70 1.50 30.75
CA LEU A 81 -30.55 2.78 30.05
C LEU A 81 -31.82 3.22 29.32
N ALA A 82 -32.76 2.31 29.05
CA ALA A 82 -33.99 2.63 28.33
C ALA A 82 -34.98 3.37 29.26
N PRO A 83 -35.43 4.59 28.92
CA PRO A 83 -36.48 5.28 29.64
C PRO A 83 -37.71 4.37 29.79
N ARG A 84 -38.25 4.25 31.00
CA ARG A 84 -39.40 3.40 31.35
C ARG A 84 -40.65 3.61 30.48
N GLY A 85 -40.72 4.70 29.70
CA GLY A 85 -41.77 4.95 28.71
C GLY A 85 -41.67 4.16 27.40
N LEU A 86 -40.55 3.47 27.13
CA LEU A 86 -40.36 2.71 25.88
C LEU A 86 -40.97 1.30 25.90
N THR A 87 -41.20 0.73 27.08
CA THR A 87 -41.72 -0.64 27.24
C THR A 87 -43.19 -0.77 26.86
N ASN A 88 -43.96 0.32 26.93
CA ASN A 88 -45.38 0.35 26.55
C ASN A 88 -45.60 0.74 25.07
N THR A 89 -44.52 0.82 24.29
CA THR A 89 -44.61 1.18 22.87
C THR A 89 -45.05 -0.04 22.07
N PRO A 90 -46.05 0.07 21.18
CA PRO A 90 -46.47 -1.08 20.38
C PRO A 90 -45.36 -1.55 19.43
N GLN A 91 -45.26 -2.87 19.26
CA GLN A 91 -44.15 -3.56 18.58
C GLN A 91 -43.89 -3.06 17.15
N PHE A 92 -44.93 -2.66 16.40
CA PHE A 92 -44.77 -2.12 15.04
C PHE A 92 -43.91 -0.84 14.98
N ILE A 93 -43.85 -0.06 16.08
CA ILE A 93 -43.00 1.13 16.16
C ILE A 93 -41.52 0.73 16.23
N TRP A 94 -41.21 -0.37 16.89
CA TRP A 94 -39.86 -0.92 16.95
C TRP A 94 -39.39 -1.39 15.58
N ILE A 95 -40.23 -2.11 14.84
CA ILE A 95 -39.94 -2.53 13.46
C ILE A 95 -39.64 -1.32 12.58
N ARG A 96 -40.49 -0.28 12.65
CA ARG A 96 -40.27 0.97 11.90
C ARG A 96 -38.97 1.67 12.28
N ARG A 97 -38.62 1.68 13.56
CA ARG A 97 -37.35 2.25 14.03
C ARG A 97 -36.17 1.43 13.53
N LEU A 98 -36.27 0.10 13.51
CA LEU A 98 -35.27 -0.80 12.95
C LEU A 98 -34.99 -0.47 11.48
N HIS A 99 -36.04 -0.35 10.65
CA HIS A 99 -35.88 -0.01 9.23
C HIS A 99 -35.21 1.35 9.03
N ARG A 100 -35.60 2.36 9.82
CA ARG A 100 -34.98 3.69 9.76
C ARG A 100 -33.53 3.67 10.22
N LEU A 101 -33.22 2.94 11.28
CA LEU A 101 -31.88 2.77 11.81
C LEU A 101 -31.00 2.05 10.78
N TRP A 102 -31.48 0.95 10.21
CA TRP A 102 -30.81 0.22 9.14
C TRP A 102 -30.50 1.10 7.92
N ALA A 103 -31.47 1.91 7.47
CA ALA A 103 -31.26 2.82 6.35
C ALA A 103 -30.17 3.85 6.69
N SER A 104 -30.22 4.46 7.89
CA SER A 104 -29.19 5.41 8.32
C SER A 104 -27.82 4.76 8.49
N LEU A 105 -27.75 3.54 9.03
CA LEU A 105 -26.50 2.83 9.24
C LEU A 105 -25.90 2.39 7.90
N SER A 106 -26.73 1.98 6.94
CA SER A 106 -26.30 1.60 5.59
C SER A 106 -25.74 2.81 4.83
N ILE A 107 -26.37 3.98 4.97
CA ILE A 107 -25.85 5.24 4.41
C ILE A 107 -24.54 5.62 5.11
N GLY A 108 -24.51 5.58 6.44
CA GLY A 108 -23.31 5.88 7.23
C GLY A 108 -22.13 4.98 6.85
N ILE A 109 -22.34 3.67 6.76
CA ILE A 109 -21.34 2.71 6.31
C ILE A 109 -20.90 2.98 4.88
N SER A 110 -21.80 3.42 4.00
CA SER A 110 -21.42 3.79 2.63
C SER A 110 -20.52 5.04 2.60
N GLN A 111 -20.74 6.00 3.50
CA GLN A 111 -19.87 7.18 3.65
C GLN A 111 -18.53 6.83 4.30
N LEU A 112 -18.56 6.03 5.36
CA LEU A 112 -17.37 5.50 6.04
C LEU A 112 -16.54 4.59 5.13
N ALA A 113 -17.18 3.83 4.23
CA ALA A 113 -16.49 3.03 3.23
C ALA A 113 -15.67 3.91 2.29
N GLY A 114 -16.08 5.15 2.00
CA GLY A 114 -15.27 6.10 1.24
C GLY A 114 -14.05 6.63 2.00
N VAL A 115 -14.11 6.65 3.34
CA VAL A 115 -12.98 7.06 4.21
C VAL A 115 -12.03 5.88 4.46
N TRP A 116 -12.57 4.67 4.64
CA TRP A 116 -11.79 3.44 4.85
C TRP A 116 -11.23 2.84 3.56
N ALA A 117 -11.91 3.04 2.43
CA ALA A 117 -11.31 2.79 1.14
C ALA A 117 -10.36 3.96 0.86
N GLU A 118 -9.13 3.87 1.37
CA GLU A 118 -8.02 4.66 0.84
C GLU A 118 -8.10 4.57 -0.69
N PRO A 119 -8.35 5.68 -1.44
CA PRO A 119 -8.92 5.57 -2.78
C PRO A 119 -7.98 5.01 -3.85
N ASN A 120 -6.82 4.46 -3.49
CA ASN A 120 -5.72 4.33 -4.42
C ASN A 120 -4.61 3.36 -4.02
N GLN A 121 -4.71 2.53 -2.99
CA GLN A 121 -3.59 1.62 -2.69
C GLN A 121 -3.50 0.47 -3.68
N SER A 122 -4.58 -0.26 -3.99
CA SER A 122 -4.50 -1.45 -4.85
C SER A 122 -4.29 -1.14 -6.33
N LEU A 123 -5.02 -0.16 -6.89
CA LEU A 123 -4.85 0.25 -8.29
C LEU A 123 -3.51 0.99 -8.51
N LYS A 124 -3.02 1.77 -7.53
CA LYS A 124 -1.66 2.29 -7.62
C LYS A 124 -0.62 1.23 -7.35
N GLU A 125 -0.86 0.23 -6.51
CA GLU A 125 0.12 -0.84 -6.29
C GLU A 125 0.40 -1.55 -7.59
N GLU A 126 -0.63 -1.98 -8.32
CA GLU A 126 -0.44 -2.70 -9.58
C GLU A 126 0.23 -1.82 -10.63
N GLU A 127 -0.13 -0.54 -10.72
CA GLU A 127 0.53 0.42 -11.62
C GLU A 127 1.98 0.72 -11.18
N VAL A 128 2.24 0.83 -9.89
CA VAL A 128 3.57 1.06 -9.31
C VAL A 128 4.45 -0.17 -9.51
N TRP A 129 3.92 -1.39 -9.33
CA TRP A 129 4.62 -2.63 -9.61
C TRP A 129 4.96 -2.76 -11.08
N HIS A 130 4.04 -2.42 -11.99
CA HIS A 130 4.34 -2.36 -13.42
C HIS A 130 5.41 -1.31 -13.76
N ARG A 131 5.37 -0.14 -13.11
CA ARG A 131 6.43 0.88 -13.27
C ARG A 131 7.77 0.41 -12.73
N ILE A 132 7.79 -0.33 -11.63
CA ILE A 132 9.01 -0.90 -11.06
C ILE A 132 9.56 -2.00 -11.99
N ASP A 133 8.71 -2.87 -12.51
CA ASP A 133 9.10 -3.96 -13.41
C ASP A 133 9.69 -3.42 -14.72
N THR A 134 9.04 -2.41 -15.31
CA THR A 134 9.55 -1.72 -16.51
C THR A 134 10.84 -0.96 -16.26
N LEU A 135 11.00 -0.33 -15.08
CA LEU A 135 12.26 0.31 -14.70
C LEU A 135 13.37 -0.72 -14.45
N ALA A 136 13.06 -1.83 -13.78
CA ALA A 136 14.03 -2.89 -13.49
C ALA A 136 14.52 -3.56 -14.78
N THR A 137 13.61 -3.94 -15.68
CA THR A 137 13.95 -4.50 -17.00
C THR A 137 14.73 -3.51 -17.85
N GLY A 138 14.36 -2.22 -17.83
CA GLY A 138 15.12 -1.14 -18.45
C GLY A 138 16.56 -1.07 -17.95
N ILE A 139 16.75 -1.03 -16.63
CA ILE A 139 18.08 -0.97 -15.99
C ILE A 139 18.92 -2.20 -16.35
N VAL A 140 18.34 -3.40 -16.35
CA VAL A 140 19.08 -4.63 -16.72
C VAL A 140 19.52 -4.58 -18.19
N SER A 141 18.65 -4.13 -19.09
CA SER A 141 18.99 -4.00 -20.51
C SER A 141 20.08 -2.94 -20.76
N GLU A 142 20.02 -1.82 -20.03
CA GLU A 142 21.02 -0.75 -20.12
C GLU A 142 22.37 -1.20 -19.57
N ALA A 143 22.38 -1.89 -18.41
CA ALA A 143 23.59 -2.45 -17.83
C ALA A 143 24.23 -3.51 -18.74
N ALA A 144 23.43 -4.38 -19.36
CA ALA A 144 23.93 -5.37 -20.33
C ALA A 144 24.54 -4.70 -21.57
N SER A 145 23.90 -3.64 -22.08
CA SER A 145 24.42 -2.89 -23.23
C SER A 145 25.71 -2.13 -22.89
N GLN A 146 25.77 -1.48 -21.73
CA GLN A 146 27.00 -0.81 -21.26
C GLN A 146 28.14 -1.81 -21.10
N PHE A 147 27.88 -2.96 -20.47
CA PHE A 147 28.87 -4.02 -20.35
C PHE A 147 29.38 -4.50 -21.71
N HIS A 148 28.47 -4.75 -22.66
CA HIS A 148 28.88 -5.17 -24.00
C HIS A 148 29.71 -4.09 -24.70
N ASN A 149 29.32 -2.81 -24.58
CA ASN A 149 30.05 -1.69 -25.17
C ASN A 149 31.43 -1.45 -24.54
N GLU A 150 31.63 -1.79 -23.27
CA GLU A 150 32.93 -1.66 -22.60
C GLU A 150 33.82 -2.88 -22.84
N VAL A 151 33.24 -4.09 -22.81
CA VAL A 151 34.01 -5.34 -22.85
C VAL A 151 34.27 -5.82 -24.28
N ALA A 152 33.32 -5.66 -25.21
CA ALA A 152 33.52 -6.06 -26.61
C ALA A 152 34.73 -5.38 -27.28
N PRO A 153 34.94 -4.05 -27.18
CA PRO A 153 36.11 -3.43 -27.79
C PRO A 153 37.42 -3.87 -27.12
N LEU A 154 37.42 -4.12 -25.81
CA LEU A 154 38.60 -4.65 -25.11
C LEU A 154 38.98 -6.05 -25.61
N LEU A 155 37.99 -6.90 -25.91
CA LEU A 155 38.22 -8.23 -26.48
C LEU A 155 38.70 -8.17 -27.94
N THR A 156 38.23 -7.19 -28.72
CA THR A 156 38.62 -7.06 -30.15
C THR A 156 39.92 -6.29 -30.38
N ALA A 157 40.30 -5.38 -29.48
CA ALA A 157 41.47 -4.53 -29.64
C ALA A 157 42.78 -5.22 -29.25
N SER A 158 42.72 -6.26 -28.41
CA SER A 158 43.90 -7.01 -27.99
C SER A 158 43.97 -8.36 -28.73
N SER A 159 44.85 -8.47 -29.72
CA SER A 159 45.27 -9.77 -30.26
C SER A 159 46.07 -10.59 -29.24
N ASP A 160 46.52 -9.95 -28.16
CA ASP A 160 47.37 -10.52 -27.12
C ASP A 160 46.55 -10.76 -25.83
N PRO A 161 46.32 -12.02 -25.42
CA PRO A 161 45.41 -12.36 -24.32
C PRO A 161 45.84 -11.81 -22.96
N ILE A 162 47.15 -11.60 -22.76
CA ILE A 162 47.70 -11.09 -21.50
C ILE A 162 47.40 -9.59 -21.34
N ALA A 163 47.54 -8.80 -22.42
CA ALA A 163 47.23 -7.37 -22.38
C ALA A 163 45.72 -7.12 -22.17
N ALA A 164 44.87 -7.98 -22.74
CA ALA A 164 43.42 -7.98 -22.52
C ALA A 164 43.08 -8.16 -21.03
N GLN A 165 43.73 -9.12 -20.38
CA GLN A 165 43.49 -9.44 -18.97
C GLN A 165 43.88 -8.26 -18.05
N TYR A 166 45.02 -7.60 -18.31
CA TYR A 166 45.41 -6.41 -17.55
C TYR A 166 44.45 -5.24 -17.74
N ALA A 167 43.98 -5.01 -18.98
CA ALA A 167 42.99 -3.97 -19.26
C ALA A 167 41.66 -4.25 -18.55
N MET A 168 41.22 -5.53 -18.52
CA MET A 168 40.04 -5.94 -17.75
C MET A 168 40.22 -5.70 -16.25
N LEU A 169 41.35 -6.09 -15.67
CA LEU A 169 41.62 -5.90 -14.23
C LEU A 169 41.60 -4.41 -13.86
N ALA A 170 42.22 -3.56 -14.67
CA ALA A 170 42.20 -2.11 -14.46
C ALA A 170 40.77 -1.53 -14.56
N GLY A 171 39.95 -2.03 -15.49
CA GLY A 171 38.55 -1.64 -15.60
C GLY A 171 37.72 -2.06 -14.39
N ILE A 172 37.89 -3.29 -13.91
CA ILE A 172 37.22 -3.80 -12.71
C ILE A 172 37.64 -3.00 -11.47
N GLU A 173 38.92 -2.69 -11.32
CA GLU A 173 39.42 -1.85 -10.22
C GLU A 173 38.74 -0.48 -10.21
N GLN A 174 38.68 0.17 -11.38
CA GLN A 174 38.00 1.45 -11.54
C GLN A 174 36.51 1.38 -11.16
N LEU A 175 35.80 0.32 -11.59
CA LEU A 175 34.39 0.10 -11.25
C LEU A 175 34.18 -0.13 -9.75
N MET A 176 35.07 -0.88 -9.10
CA MET A 176 35.02 -1.09 -7.66
C MET A 176 35.21 0.22 -6.89
N VAL A 177 36.16 1.06 -7.34
CA VAL A 177 36.37 2.38 -6.75
C VAL A 177 35.12 3.24 -6.93
N ASP A 178 34.53 3.27 -8.11
CA ASP A 178 33.31 4.05 -8.37
C ASP A 178 32.12 3.56 -7.53
N ALA A 179 31.91 2.25 -7.44
CA ALA A 179 30.89 1.65 -6.58
C ALA A 179 31.10 2.00 -5.08
N THR A 180 32.36 1.97 -4.62
CA THR A 180 32.71 2.33 -3.24
C THR A 180 32.49 3.82 -2.97
N VAL A 181 32.85 4.69 -3.91
CA VAL A 181 32.65 6.14 -3.79
C VAL A 181 31.17 6.52 -3.83
N SER A 182 30.39 5.89 -4.71
CA SER A 182 28.96 6.17 -4.89
C SER A 182 28.08 5.61 -3.77
N SER A 183 28.51 4.54 -3.09
CA SER A 183 27.81 3.98 -1.93
C SER A 183 27.95 4.82 -0.66
N HIS A 184 28.98 5.66 -0.54
CA HIS A 184 29.23 6.46 0.67
C HIS A 184 28.26 7.66 0.77
N PRO A 185 27.45 7.79 1.85
CA PRO A 185 26.38 8.79 1.94
C PRO A 185 26.88 10.24 1.89
N ALA A 186 28.05 10.52 2.47
CA ALA A 186 28.63 11.88 2.47
C ALA A 186 29.19 12.32 1.10
N VAL A 187 29.61 11.38 0.25
CA VAL A 187 30.29 11.68 -1.03
C VAL A 187 29.32 11.60 -2.20
N ARG A 188 28.23 10.84 -2.05
CA ARG A 188 27.16 10.66 -3.05
C ARG A 188 26.63 11.97 -3.67
N PRO A 189 26.32 13.07 -2.93
CA PRO A 189 25.83 14.29 -3.56
C PRO A 189 26.89 14.99 -4.42
N ALA A 190 28.15 15.03 -3.95
CA ALA A 190 29.26 15.60 -4.71
C ALA A 190 29.57 14.78 -5.98
N TRP A 191 29.53 13.45 -5.87
CA TRP A 191 29.68 12.53 -6.98
C TRP A 191 28.62 12.75 -8.07
N LYS A 192 27.33 12.82 -7.69
CA LYS A 192 26.23 13.10 -8.62
C LYS A 192 26.37 14.45 -9.33
N ASN A 193 26.83 15.47 -8.61
CA ASN A 193 27.09 16.80 -9.18
C ASN A 193 28.27 16.77 -10.17
N ALA A 194 29.32 16.00 -9.88
CA ALA A 194 30.43 15.81 -10.80
C ALA A 194 30.01 15.06 -12.07
N LEU A 195 29.19 14.01 -11.93
CA LEU A 195 28.69 13.22 -13.06
C LEU A 195 27.81 14.05 -13.99
N SER A 196 26.87 14.81 -13.44
CA SER A 196 25.99 15.69 -14.21
C SER A 196 26.77 16.81 -14.90
N LYS A 197 27.79 17.38 -14.24
CA LYS A 197 28.69 18.38 -14.84
C LYS A 197 29.56 17.80 -15.95
N SER A 198 29.99 16.55 -15.83
CA SER A 198 30.71 15.83 -16.90
C SER A 198 29.81 15.61 -18.11
N ARG A 199 28.57 15.13 -17.88
CA ARG A 199 27.56 14.93 -18.94
C ARG A 199 27.20 16.23 -19.66
N ALA A 200 27.09 17.34 -18.93
CA ALA A 200 26.83 18.66 -19.51
C ALA A 200 27.99 19.19 -20.37
N ARG A 201 29.24 18.76 -20.09
CA ARG A 201 30.42 19.17 -20.87
C ARG A 201 30.59 18.38 -22.17
N HIS A 202 29.98 17.21 -22.29
CA HIS A 202 30.03 16.37 -23.49
C HIS A 202 28.60 16.01 -23.95
N PRO A 203 27.89 16.91 -24.64
CA PRO A 203 26.52 16.70 -25.10
C PRO A 203 26.41 15.86 -26.39
N GLY A 204 27.47 15.13 -26.77
CA GLY A 204 27.54 14.37 -28.02
C GLY A 204 27.21 12.88 -27.86
N PRO A 205 26.81 12.19 -28.94
CA PRO A 205 26.62 10.73 -28.91
C PRO A 205 27.92 10.08 -28.44
N ALA A 206 27.81 9.11 -27.53
CA ALA A 206 28.92 8.41 -26.92
C ALA A 206 29.88 7.88 -27.99
N HIS A 207 30.95 8.63 -28.28
CA HIS A 207 32.08 8.08 -29.01
C HIS A 207 32.77 7.08 -28.08
N PRO A 208 33.00 5.83 -28.55
CA PRO A 208 33.69 4.84 -27.75
C PRO A 208 35.05 5.40 -27.37
N HIS A 209 35.39 5.28 -26.09
CA HIS A 209 36.61 5.75 -25.45
C HIS A 209 37.78 5.91 -26.43
N ALA A 210 37.96 7.15 -26.92
CA ALA A 210 39.24 7.56 -27.46
C ALA A 210 40.24 7.34 -26.33
N GLN A 211 41.18 6.43 -26.55
CA GLN A 211 42.28 6.09 -25.65
C GLN A 211 42.75 7.37 -24.94
N ARG A 212 42.38 7.50 -23.67
CA ARG A 212 42.96 8.53 -22.82
C ARG A 212 44.45 8.14 -22.74
N PRO A 213 45.37 8.97 -23.25
CA PRO A 213 46.78 8.62 -23.19
C PRO A 213 47.14 8.37 -21.72
N PRO A 214 47.99 7.37 -21.42
CA PRO A 214 48.38 7.07 -20.05
C PRO A 214 48.81 8.37 -19.38
N PRO A 215 48.34 8.65 -18.15
CA PRO A 215 48.61 9.92 -17.50
C PRO A 215 50.12 10.14 -17.49
N SER A 216 50.57 11.16 -18.20
CA SER A 216 51.95 11.61 -18.19
C SER A 216 52.36 11.77 -16.72
N ARG A 217 53.43 11.06 -16.31
CA ARG A 217 53.93 10.93 -14.92
C ARG A 217 54.01 12.27 -14.16
N LEU A 218 54.15 13.38 -14.89
CA LEU A 218 54.11 14.74 -14.38
C LEU A 218 52.79 15.13 -13.67
N SER A 219 51.63 14.59 -14.09
CA SER A 219 50.36 14.90 -13.42
C SER A 219 50.23 14.16 -12.09
N MET A 220 50.78 12.95 -11.98
CA MET A 220 50.65 12.12 -10.77
C MET A 220 51.45 12.71 -9.59
N ALA A 221 52.60 13.32 -9.85
CA ALA A 221 53.38 14.04 -8.83
C ALA A 221 52.60 15.25 -8.29
N HIS A 222 51.86 15.94 -9.16
CA HIS A 222 51.02 17.08 -8.76
C HIS A 222 49.79 16.62 -7.97
N THR A 223 49.16 15.50 -8.35
CA THR A 223 48.05 14.92 -7.55
C THR A 223 48.53 14.40 -6.21
N LEU A 224 49.74 13.85 -6.13
CA LEU A 224 50.37 13.44 -4.87
C LEU A 224 50.65 14.63 -3.97
N GLN A 225 51.20 15.74 -4.51
CA GLN A 225 51.39 16.98 -3.75
C GLN A 225 50.07 17.55 -3.22
N LEU A 226 48.99 17.48 -4.02
CA LEU A 226 47.67 17.91 -3.59
C LEU A 226 47.13 17.02 -2.45
N ALA A 227 47.38 15.71 -2.53
CA ALA A 227 46.99 14.76 -1.48
C ALA A 227 47.77 14.96 -0.17
N THR A 228 49.05 15.37 -0.23
CA THR A 228 49.84 15.66 0.98
C THR A 228 49.32 16.87 1.77
N HIS A 229 48.68 17.82 1.10
CA HIS A 229 48.16 19.05 1.74
C HIS A 229 46.70 18.95 2.19
N THR A 230 46.02 17.84 1.91
CA THR A 230 44.64 17.65 2.35
C THR A 230 44.65 17.01 3.74
N PRO A 231 44.18 17.69 4.80
CA PRO A 231 44.16 17.09 6.13
C PRO A 231 43.23 15.88 6.10
N LEU A 232 43.79 14.71 6.39
CA LEU A 232 43.01 13.49 6.52
C LEU A 232 42.00 13.68 7.64
N PRO A 233 40.73 13.27 7.45
CA PRO A 233 39.77 13.27 8.53
C PRO A 233 40.29 12.40 9.68
N PRO A 234 39.94 12.73 10.95
CA PRO A 234 40.34 11.93 12.09
C PRO A 234 39.91 10.49 11.86
N SER A 235 40.86 9.56 12.03
CA SER A 235 40.63 8.12 11.88
C SER A 235 39.39 7.71 12.68
N PRO A 236 38.48 6.92 12.10
CA PRO A 236 37.33 6.43 12.84
C PRO A 236 37.79 5.67 14.09
N PRO A 237 37.06 5.79 15.21
CA PRO A 237 37.39 5.07 16.43
C PRO A 237 37.44 3.57 16.14
N ALA A 238 38.38 2.88 16.80
CA ALA A 238 38.57 1.44 16.63
C ALA A 238 37.23 0.71 16.83
N SER A 239 36.83 -0.07 15.82
CA SER A 239 35.62 -0.88 15.85
C SER A 239 35.63 -1.73 17.13
N PRO A 240 34.55 -1.73 17.93
CA PRO A 240 34.48 -2.50 19.16
C PRO A 240 34.72 -3.98 18.84
N ARG A 241 35.74 -4.56 19.49
CA ARG A 241 36.04 -5.99 19.39
C ARG A 241 34.82 -6.77 19.91
N PRO A 242 34.18 -7.62 19.08
CA PRO A 242 33.15 -8.51 19.57
C PRO A 242 33.84 -9.56 20.44
N GLY A 243 33.81 -9.40 21.76
CA GLY A 243 34.39 -10.41 22.67
C GLY A 243 34.68 -10.01 24.11
N SER A 244 34.59 -8.74 24.53
CA SER A 244 34.74 -8.39 25.96
C SER A 244 33.38 -8.32 26.64
N MET A 245 32.79 -9.47 26.96
CA MET A 245 31.76 -9.52 28.02
C MET A 245 32.47 -9.26 29.34
N VAL A 246 32.20 -8.09 29.92
CA VAL A 246 32.48 -7.79 31.32
C VAL A 246 31.50 -8.63 32.14
N VAL A 247 32.04 -9.58 32.90
CA VAL A 247 31.33 -10.30 33.95
C VAL A 247 31.37 -9.40 35.18
N GLU A 248 30.22 -8.83 35.55
CA GLU A 248 29.94 -8.37 36.92
C GLU A 248 29.34 -9.51 37.73
#